data_AF-A0A1J4UIV0-F1
#
_entry.id   AF-A0A1J4UIV0-F1
#
_cell.length_a   1.000
_cell.length_b   1.000
_cell.length_c   1.000
_cell.angle_alpha   90.00
_cell.angle_beta   90.00
_cell.angle_gamma   90.00
#
_symmetry.space_group_name_H-M   'P 1'
#
loop_
_entity.id
_entity.type
_entity.pdbx_description
1 polymer ?
#
loop_
_entity_poly.entity_id
_entity_poly.type
_entity_poly.pdbx_seq_one_letter_code
_entity_poly.pdbx_strand_id
1 'polypeptide(L)'
;MDFDETLRLIKDAKRLGLKSVKFLGASEPFQNERFFEFLRELKKLDVTLLVFTKGHVIGDDAEARKWNSQYGISTGKELVEEITKVNASIMLGFNSFDLCTQDEMVGGMEGYSLKRNRAPELLAEAGLNKHNPSRLCLAVLPVTCGNYSEILEIYEWARVRNISVIACPTMVSGKGSNEGAWQKITPQASALIDLYAEIYEFNLEKGIQTIEQLEEKEFHIMPRQRAATKSPVGGTSRFQVKSCGVPATT
;
A
#
# COMPACT_ATOMS: atom_id res chain seq x y z
N MET A 1 -14.47 -2.94 20.58
CA MET A 1 -15.62 -3.45 19.82
C MET A 1 -15.32 -4.90 19.53
N ASP A 2 -16.23 -5.79 19.89
CA ASP A 2 -16.06 -7.22 19.63
C ASP A 2 -16.32 -7.55 18.15
N PHE A 3 -15.84 -8.70 17.69
CA PHE A 3 -16.02 -9.17 16.32
C PHE A 3 -17.50 -9.24 15.93
N ASP A 4 -18.34 -9.83 16.78
CA ASP A 4 -19.75 -10.08 16.46
C ASP A 4 -20.52 -8.76 16.36
N GLU A 5 -20.17 -7.82 17.23
CA GLU A 5 -20.70 -6.46 17.20
C GLU A 5 -20.33 -5.74 15.90
N THR A 6 -19.06 -5.83 15.49
CA THR A 6 -18.57 -5.21 14.24
C THR A 6 -19.29 -5.80 13.02
N LEU A 7 -19.44 -7.13 12.97
CA LEU A 7 -20.14 -7.80 11.87
C LEU A 7 -21.62 -7.43 11.82
N ARG A 8 -22.29 -7.29 12.97
CA ARG A 8 -23.68 -6.82 13.05
C ARG A 8 -23.81 -5.40 12.49
N LEU A 9 -22.92 -4.48 12.89
CA LEU A 9 -22.92 -3.11 12.39
C LEU A 9 -22.73 -3.04 10.87
N ILE A 10 -21.85 -3.88 10.32
CA ILE A 10 -21.66 -3.94 8.87
C ILE A 10 -22.90 -4.48 8.15
N LYS A 11 -23.56 -5.51 8.71
CA LYS A 11 -24.83 -6.02 8.17
C LYS A 11 -25.92 -4.93 8.18
N ASP A 12 -26.00 -4.17 9.26
CA ASP A 12 -26.93 -3.04 9.37
C ASP A 12 -26.61 -1.95 8.34
N ALA A 13 -25.34 -1.57 8.20
CA ALA A 13 -24.87 -0.60 7.21
C ALA A 13 -25.06 -1.09 5.76
N LYS A 14 -24.96 -2.40 5.49
CA LYS A 14 -25.24 -2.99 4.18
C LYS A 14 -26.69 -2.76 3.77
N ARG A 15 -27.65 -2.83 4.70
CA ARG A 15 -29.06 -2.49 4.44
C ARG A 15 -29.25 -1.01 4.07
N LEU A 16 -28.32 -0.14 4.48
CA LEU A 16 -28.31 1.29 4.16
C LEU A 16 -27.49 1.62 2.90
N GLY A 17 -26.95 0.63 2.20
CA GLY A 17 -26.23 0.82 0.94
C GLY A 17 -24.71 0.79 1.03
N LEU A 18 -24.12 0.29 2.12
CA LEU A 18 -22.68 0.08 2.22
C LEU A 18 -22.16 -0.82 1.07
N LYS A 19 -21.14 -0.34 0.35
CA LYS A 19 -20.52 -1.06 -0.78
C LYS A 19 -19.15 -1.62 -0.47
N SER A 20 -18.41 -0.99 0.44
CA SER A 20 -17.02 -1.33 0.71
C SER A 20 -16.62 -1.09 2.15
N VAL A 21 -15.70 -1.91 2.66
CA VAL A 21 -15.05 -1.74 3.96
C VAL A 21 -13.55 -1.64 3.76
N LYS A 22 -12.95 -0.66 4.44
CA LYS A 22 -11.50 -0.42 4.43
C LYS A 22 -10.95 -0.80 5.81
N PHE A 23 -9.93 -1.65 5.83
CA PHE A 23 -9.24 -2.04 7.05
C PHE A 23 -8.00 -1.18 7.23
N LEU A 24 -8.07 -0.31 8.23
CA LEU A 24 -7.03 0.63 8.61
C LEU A 24 -6.73 0.41 10.11
N GLY A 25 -5.47 0.48 10.51
CA GLY A 25 -5.10 0.30 11.91
C GLY A 25 -3.61 0.51 12.17
N ALA A 26 -3.25 0.71 13.43
CA ALA A 26 -1.85 0.84 13.84
C ALA A 26 -1.07 -0.49 13.78
N SER A 27 -1.80 -1.61 13.94
CA SER A 27 -1.27 -2.96 13.85
C SER A 27 -1.35 -3.53 12.44
N GLU A 28 -0.69 -4.66 12.22
CA GLU A 28 -0.77 -5.43 10.98
C GLU A 28 -2.02 -6.33 10.98
N PRO A 29 -3.00 -6.13 10.07
CA PRO A 29 -4.24 -6.91 10.08
C PRO A 29 -4.04 -8.42 9.99
N PHE A 30 -3.03 -8.89 9.24
CA PHE A 30 -2.75 -10.32 9.11
C PHE A 30 -2.11 -10.97 10.35
N GLN A 31 -1.90 -10.20 11.43
CA GLN A 31 -1.54 -10.71 12.76
C GLN A 31 -2.78 -10.89 13.66
N ASN A 32 -3.98 -10.56 13.20
CA ASN A 32 -5.21 -10.81 13.95
C ASN A 32 -5.77 -12.19 13.60
N GLU A 33 -5.84 -13.07 14.59
CA GLU A 33 -6.23 -14.49 14.44
C GLU A 33 -7.62 -14.70 13.84
N ARG A 34 -8.53 -13.70 13.94
CA ARG A 34 -9.90 -13.76 13.40
C ARG A 34 -10.08 -12.96 12.11
N PHE A 35 -9.00 -12.40 11.55
CA PHE A 35 -9.11 -11.48 10.42
C PHE A 35 -9.66 -12.16 9.17
N PHE A 36 -9.17 -13.34 8.80
CA PHE A 36 -9.69 -14.06 7.63
C PHE A 36 -11.11 -14.58 7.82
N GLU A 37 -11.50 -14.98 9.03
CA GLU A 37 -12.90 -15.27 9.36
C GLU A 37 -13.78 -14.07 9.00
N PHE A 38 -13.35 -12.87 9.40
CA PHE A 38 -14.05 -11.63 9.09
C PHE A 38 -14.13 -11.35 7.58
N LEU A 39 -13.01 -11.44 6.85
CA LEU A 39 -12.98 -11.19 5.41
C LEU A 39 -13.89 -12.16 4.63
N ARG A 40 -13.93 -13.43 5.05
CA ARG A 40 -14.82 -14.44 4.46
C ARG A 40 -16.29 -14.11 4.70
N GLU A 41 -16.66 -13.66 5.89
CA GLU A 41 -18.03 -13.20 6.17
C GLU A 41 -18.42 -11.99 5.33
N LEU A 42 -17.53 -11.00 5.20
CA LEU A 42 -17.82 -9.83 4.39
C LEU A 42 -17.89 -10.15 2.89
N LYS A 43 -17.10 -11.11 2.41
CA LYS A 43 -17.20 -11.60 1.04
C LYS A 43 -18.58 -12.22 0.76
N LYS A 44 -19.17 -12.97 1.70
CA LYS A 44 -20.53 -13.52 1.58
C LYS A 44 -21.60 -12.42 1.48
N LEU A 45 -21.35 -11.25 2.07
CA LEU A 45 -22.23 -10.09 2.03
C LEU A 45 -22.04 -9.21 0.77
N ASP A 46 -21.21 -9.64 -0.17
CA ASP A 46 -20.84 -8.87 -1.37
C ASP A 46 -20.37 -7.45 -1.01
N VAL A 47 -19.45 -7.37 -0.04
CA VAL A 47 -18.77 -6.14 0.36
C VAL A 47 -17.40 -6.11 -0.30
N THR A 48 -17.07 -4.99 -0.94
CA THR A 48 -15.72 -4.78 -1.49
C THR A 48 -14.73 -4.53 -0.35
N LEU A 49 -13.63 -5.29 -0.33
CA LEU A 49 -12.65 -5.24 0.75
C LEU A 49 -11.38 -4.53 0.29
N LEU A 50 -10.89 -3.60 1.10
CA LEU A 50 -9.58 -2.97 0.93
C LEU A 50 -8.79 -3.10 2.23
N VAL A 51 -7.64 -3.76 2.20
CA VAL A 51 -6.79 -3.98 3.37
C VAL A 51 -5.53 -3.13 3.27
N PHE A 52 -5.31 -2.27 4.26
CA PHE A 52 -4.02 -1.62 4.46
C PHE A 52 -3.11 -2.55 5.26
N THR A 53 -1.93 -2.84 4.75
CA THR A 53 -0.97 -3.78 5.37
C THR A 53 0.44 -3.23 5.25
N LYS A 54 1.27 -3.55 6.24
CA LYS A 54 2.72 -3.32 6.19
C LYS A 54 3.40 -4.40 5.31
N GLY A 55 2.76 -5.56 5.16
CA GLY A 55 3.14 -6.59 4.20
C GLY A 55 4.27 -7.50 4.65
N HIS A 56 4.90 -7.29 5.80
CA HIS A 56 5.92 -8.21 6.32
C HIS A 56 5.37 -9.61 6.60
N VAL A 57 4.09 -9.73 7.00
CA VAL A 57 3.43 -11.05 7.16
C VAL A 57 3.20 -11.74 5.81
N ILE A 58 2.91 -10.96 4.76
CA ILE A 58 2.78 -11.51 3.39
C ILE A 58 4.15 -11.99 2.88
N GLY A 59 5.21 -11.23 3.15
CA GLY A 59 6.54 -11.52 2.62
C GLY A 59 7.36 -12.56 3.39
N ASP A 60 6.93 -12.97 4.58
CA ASP A 60 7.67 -13.89 5.45
C ASP A 60 6.82 -15.14 5.77
N ASP A 61 7.27 -16.31 5.34
CA ASP A 61 6.52 -17.56 5.51
C ASP A 61 6.39 -17.98 6.98
N ALA A 62 7.37 -17.62 7.83
CA ALA A 62 7.30 -17.90 9.26
C ALA A 62 6.25 -17.03 9.95
N GLU A 63 6.17 -15.74 9.59
CA GLU A 63 5.10 -14.85 10.05
C GLU A 63 3.72 -15.30 9.53
N ALA A 64 3.61 -15.61 8.24
CA ALA A 64 2.35 -16.11 7.67
C ALA A 64 1.82 -17.33 8.44
N ARG A 65 2.70 -18.32 8.68
CA ARG A 65 2.39 -19.52 9.46
C ARG A 65 2.01 -19.21 10.90
N LYS A 66 2.80 -18.37 11.57
CA LYS A 66 2.61 -18.02 12.99
C LYS A 66 1.21 -17.48 13.25
N TRP A 67 0.71 -16.62 12.36
CA TRP A 67 -0.54 -15.89 12.58
C TRP A 67 -1.77 -16.49 11.90
N ASN A 68 -1.58 -17.35 10.89
CA ASN A 68 -2.68 -17.79 10.01
C ASN A 68 -2.78 -19.32 9.82
N SER A 69 -1.97 -20.12 10.53
CA SER A 69 -1.99 -21.60 10.41
C SER A 69 -3.35 -22.23 10.76
N GLN A 70 -4.15 -21.60 11.63
CA GLN A 70 -5.52 -22.01 11.95
C GLN A 70 -6.45 -22.01 10.72
N TYR A 71 -6.08 -21.30 9.66
CA TYR A 71 -6.79 -21.26 8.38
C TYR A 71 -6.16 -22.17 7.31
N GLY A 72 -5.15 -22.97 7.67
CA GLY A 72 -4.37 -23.78 6.73
C GLY A 72 -3.35 -22.98 5.91
N ILE A 73 -2.97 -21.79 6.38
CA ILE A 73 -2.02 -20.89 5.70
C ILE A 73 -0.66 -20.99 6.39
N SER A 74 0.35 -21.42 5.66
CA SER A 74 1.70 -21.69 6.18
C SER A 74 2.81 -20.94 5.44
N THR A 75 2.46 -20.25 4.36
CA THR A 75 3.36 -19.45 3.51
C THR A 75 2.69 -18.14 3.09
N GLY A 76 3.50 -17.16 2.71
CA GLY A 76 3.06 -15.90 2.12
C GLY A 76 2.27 -16.10 0.83
N LYS A 77 2.63 -17.12 0.03
CA LYS A 77 1.90 -17.47 -1.19
C LYS A 77 0.47 -17.95 -0.89
N GLU A 78 0.31 -18.88 0.04
CA GLU A 78 -1.03 -19.35 0.49
C GLU A 78 -1.85 -18.20 1.09
N LEU A 79 -1.19 -17.27 1.78
CA LEU A 79 -1.83 -16.08 2.32
C LEU A 79 -2.36 -15.17 1.19
N VAL A 80 -1.58 -14.96 0.13
CA VAL A 80 -2.03 -14.21 -1.07
C VAL A 80 -3.14 -14.93 -1.84
N GLU A 81 -3.09 -16.25 -1.90
CA GLU A 81 -4.19 -17.06 -2.47
C GLU A 81 -5.48 -16.82 -1.70
N GLU A 82 -5.42 -16.78 -0.37
CA GLU A 82 -6.59 -16.48 0.46
C GLU A 82 -7.10 -15.04 0.28
N ILE A 83 -6.21 -14.05 0.23
CA ILE A 83 -6.55 -12.65 -0.13
C ILE A 83 -7.29 -12.60 -1.47
N THR A 84 -6.84 -13.39 -2.44
CA THR A 84 -7.44 -13.46 -3.77
C THR A 84 -8.83 -14.08 -3.72
N LYS A 85 -9.02 -15.18 -2.97
CA LYS A 85 -10.31 -15.87 -2.81
C LYS A 85 -11.37 -14.97 -2.16
N VAL A 86 -11.01 -14.21 -1.13
CA VAL A 86 -11.93 -13.25 -0.49
C VAL A 86 -12.11 -11.96 -1.31
N ASN A 87 -11.47 -11.86 -2.48
CA ASN A 87 -11.54 -10.72 -3.39
C ASN A 87 -11.12 -9.38 -2.73
N ALA A 88 -10.13 -9.42 -1.83
CA ALA A 88 -9.63 -8.20 -1.20
C ALA A 88 -8.63 -7.46 -2.10
N SER A 89 -8.70 -6.14 -2.09
CA SER A 89 -7.69 -5.24 -2.65
C SER A 89 -6.68 -4.87 -1.56
N ILE A 90 -5.43 -4.61 -1.93
CA ILE A 90 -4.34 -4.35 -1.00
C ILE A 90 -3.78 -2.95 -1.20
N MET A 91 -3.69 -2.19 -0.10
CA MET A 91 -2.82 -1.02 0.05
C MET A 91 -1.61 -1.43 0.87
N LEU A 92 -0.47 -1.57 0.21
CA LEU A 92 0.79 -1.98 0.82
C LEU A 92 1.60 -0.75 1.24
N GLY A 93 1.94 -0.65 2.51
CA GLY A 93 2.87 0.36 3.01
C GLY A 93 4.24 0.23 2.34
N PHE A 94 4.65 1.27 1.63
CA PHE A 94 5.88 1.31 0.85
C PHE A 94 6.38 2.75 0.85
N ASN A 95 7.22 3.11 1.80
CA ASN A 95 7.65 4.50 2.02
C ASN A 95 9.00 4.82 1.39
N SER A 96 9.87 3.83 1.18
CA SER A 96 11.25 4.03 0.73
C SER A 96 11.79 2.77 0.03
N PHE A 97 12.68 2.99 -0.95
CA PHE A 97 13.50 1.92 -1.53
C PHE A 97 14.75 1.66 -0.68
N ASP A 98 15.23 2.68 0.03
CA ASP A 98 16.28 2.51 1.03
C ASP A 98 15.75 1.72 2.24
N LEU A 99 16.43 0.62 2.56
CA LEU A 99 16.01 -0.32 3.62
C LEU A 99 16.06 0.34 4.99
N CYS A 100 17.13 1.09 5.25
CA CYS A 100 17.37 1.72 6.54
C CYS A 100 16.29 2.79 6.82
N THR A 101 15.99 3.65 5.83
CA THR A 101 14.91 4.64 5.89
C THR A 101 13.55 3.98 6.06
N GLN A 102 13.27 2.91 5.32
CA GLN A 102 11.99 2.21 5.43
C GLN A 102 11.79 1.55 6.80
N ASP A 103 12.81 0.89 7.36
CA ASP A 103 12.75 0.23 8.68
C ASP A 103 12.55 1.26 9.79
N GLU A 104 13.25 2.40 9.71
CA GLU A 104 13.07 3.53 10.64
C GLU A 104 11.64 4.07 10.59
N MET A 105 11.10 4.30 9.38
CA MET A 105 9.75 4.85 9.19
C MET A 105 8.61 3.96 9.70
N VAL A 106 8.87 2.67 9.93
CA VAL A 106 7.88 1.74 10.53
C VAL A 106 8.08 1.51 12.02
N GLY A 107 8.97 2.28 12.66
CA GLY A 107 9.25 2.24 14.10
C GLY A 107 10.55 1.54 14.46
N GLY A 108 11.57 1.59 13.58
CA GLY A 108 12.89 1.02 13.83
C GLY A 108 12.91 -0.52 13.84
N MET A 109 12.07 -1.17 13.02
CA MET A 109 11.99 -2.63 12.97
C MET A 109 13.05 -3.20 12.02
N GLU A 110 14.20 -3.59 12.57
CA GLU A 110 15.31 -4.15 11.78
C GLU A 110 14.90 -5.36 10.94
N GLY A 111 15.22 -5.33 9.64
CA GLY A 111 14.96 -6.43 8.71
C GLY A 111 13.52 -6.51 8.21
N TYR A 112 12.64 -5.59 8.65
CA TYR A 112 11.27 -5.49 8.16
C TYR A 112 11.22 -5.33 6.63
N SER A 113 12.07 -4.45 6.08
CA SER A 113 12.06 -4.10 4.66
C SER A 113 12.38 -5.29 3.77
N LEU A 114 13.31 -6.15 4.20
CA LEU A 114 13.67 -7.37 3.47
C LEU A 114 12.46 -8.31 3.35
N LYS A 115 11.70 -8.48 4.44
CA LYS A 115 10.46 -9.26 4.43
C LYS A 115 9.42 -8.61 3.52
N ARG A 116 9.15 -7.31 3.74
CA ARG A 116 8.15 -6.55 2.99
C ARG A 116 8.42 -6.55 1.48
N ASN A 117 9.68 -6.53 1.02
CA ASN A 117 10.02 -6.49 -0.41
C ASN A 117 9.55 -7.73 -1.19
N ARG A 118 9.35 -8.88 -0.54
CA ARG A 118 8.75 -10.06 -1.17
C ARG A 118 7.23 -9.92 -1.36
N ALA A 119 6.55 -9.13 -0.53
CA ALA A 119 5.09 -8.95 -0.61
C ALA A 119 4.59 -8.40 -1.96
N PRO A 120 5.13 -7.30 -2.54
CA PRO A 120 4.66 -6.79 -3.82
C PRO A 120 4.87 -7.80 -4.96
N GLU A 121 5.92 -8.62 -4.90
CA GLU A 121 6.17 -9.68 -5.88
C GLU A 121 5.08 -10.75 -5.81
N LEU A 122 4.81 -11.31 -4.62
CA LEU A 122 3.76 -12.32 -4.43
C LEU A 122 2.37 -11.80 -4.85
N LEU A 123 2.04 -10.55 -4.50
CA LEU A 123 0.77 -9.93 -4.85
C LEU A 123 0.62 -9.70 -6.37
N ALA A 124 1.71 -9.30 -7.04
CA ALA A 124 1.72 -9.11 -8.49
C ALA A 124 1.68 -10.45 -9.25
N GLU A 125 2.40 -11.47 -8.76
CA GLU A 125 2.37 -12.84 -9.30
C GLU A 125 0.96 -13.42 -9.27
N ALA A 126 0.25 -13.24 -8.15
CA ALA A 126 -1.16 -13.61 -8.00
C ALA A 126 -2.13 -12.76 -8.86
N GLY A 127 -1.63 -11.72 -9.53
CA GLY A 127 -2.37 -10.95 -10.51
C GLY A 127 -3.19 -9.79 -9.95
N LEU A 128 -2.96 -9.35 -8.71
CA LEU A 128 -3.69 -8.21 -8.15
C LEU A 128 -3.44 -6.92 -8.97
N ASN A 129 -2.28 -6.81 -9.62
CA ASN A 129 -1.95 -5.72 -10.53
C ASN A 129 -2.38 -5.96 -12.00
N LYS A 130 -3.10 -7.05 -12.32
CA LYS A 130 -3.57 -7.34 -13.69
C LYS A 130 -4.97 -6.81 -13.96
N HIS A 131 -5.67 -6.37 -12.92
CA HIS A 131 -7.01 -5.80 -13.03
C HIS A 131 -6.98 -4.34 -13.44
N ASN A 132 -8.10 -3.87 -13.99
CA ASN A 132 -8.32 -2.45 -14.25
C ASN A 132 -9.71 -2.04 -13.74
N PRO A 133 -9.81 -1.26 -12.66
CA PRO A 133 -8.69 -0.73 -11.86
C PRO A 133 -7.89 -1.82 -11.15
N SER A 134 -6.61 -1.55 -10.89
CA SER A 134 -5.71 -2.44 -10.15
C SER A 134 -6.22 -2.69 -8.72
N ARG A 135 -6.05 -3.92 -8.23
CA ARG A 135 -6.34 -4.31 -6.84
C ARG A 135 -5.12 -4.19 -5.93
N LEU A 136 -4.00 -3.69 -6.46
CA LEU A 136 -2.78 -3.42 -5.72
C LEU A 136 -2.44 -1.92 -5.75
N CYS A 137 -2.19 -1.37 -4.58
CA CYS A 137 -1.76 0.01 -4.38
C CYS A 137 -0.52 0.03 -3.48
N LEU A 138 0.49 0.82 -3.84
CA LEU A 138 1.52 1.24 -2.90
C LEU A 138 1.05 2.49 -2.16
N ALA A 139 1.26 2.51 -0.85
CA ALA A 139 0.95 3.62 0.01
C ALA A 139 2.24 4.19 0.60
N VAL A 140 2.64 5.35 0.10
CA VAL A 140 3.77 6.17 0.60
C VAL A 140 3.17 7.15 1.61
N LEU A 141 2.97 6.68 2.83
CA LEU A 141 2.22 7.39 3.87
C LEU A 141 2.98 7.28 5.21
N PRO A 142 3.69 8.33 5.67
CA PRO A 142 3.71 9.70 5.12
C PRO A 142 4.83 9.96 4.09
N VAL A 143 4.64 11.03 3.32
CA VAL A 143 5.74 11.80 2.67
C VAL A 143 6.41 12.69 3.70
N THR A 144 7.72 12.56 3.83
CA THR A 144 8.57 13.23 4.83
C THR A 144 9.85 13.76 4.20
N CYS A 145 10.59 14.62 4.91
CA CYS A 145 11.93 15.05 4.51
C CYS A 145 12.89 13.88 4.26
N GLY A 146 12.66 12.72 4.88
CA GLY A 146 13.53 11.54 4.74
C GLY A 146 13.29 10.70 3.49
N ASN A 147 12.13 10.82 2.83
CA ASN A 147 11.79 9.96 1.70
C ASN A 147 11.23 10.70 0.47
N TYR A 148 10.94 12.02 0.55
CA TYR A 148 10.27 12.72 -0.55
C TYR A 148 11.03 12.65 -1.89
N SER A 149 12.37 12.61 -1.85
CA SER A 149 13.22 12.50 -3.04
C SER A 149 13.11 11.17 -3.78
N GLU A 150 12.59 10.12 -3.15
CA GLU A 150 12.40 8.80 -3.77
C GLU A 150 10.98 8.60 -4.34
N ILE A 151 10.05 9.51 -4.05
CA ILE A 151 8.63 9.27 -4.31
C ILE A 151 8.32 9.19 -5.79
N LEU A 152 8.93 10.04 -6.63
CA LEU A 152 8.77 9.96 -8.07
C LEU A 152 9.24 8.58 -8.58
N GLU A 153 10.42 8.12 -8.15
CA GLU A 153 10.94 6.80 -8.53
C GLU A 153 9.99 5.66 -8.12
N ILE A 154 9.48 5.69 -6.88
CA ILE A 154 8.49 4.72 -6.39
C ILE A 154 7.21 4.78 -7.24
N TYR A 155 6.75 6.00 -7.54
CA TYR A 155 5.57 6.25 -8.35
C TYR A 155 5.73 5.62 -9.73
N GLU A 156 6.77 6.00 -10.48
CA GLU A 156 7.06 5.46 -11.80
C GLU A 156 7.17 3.93 -11.79
N TRP A 157 7.97 3.38 -10.86
CA TRP A 157 8.19 1.94 -10.72
C TRP A 157 6.88 1.16 -10.58
N ALA A 158 5.95 1.68 -9.78
CA ALA A 158 4.65 1.06 -9.57
C ALA A 158 3.71 1.25 -10.77
N ARG A 159 3.66 2.46 -11.32
CA ARG A 159 2.77 2.81 -12.43
C ARG A 159 3.02 1.96 -13.67
N VAL A 160 4.29 1.77 -14.06
CA VAL A 160 4.65 0.94 -15.22
C VAL A 160 4.32 -0.55 -15.02
N ARG A 161 4.02 -0.96 -13.78
CA ARG A 161 3.59 -2.32 -13.39
C ARG A 161 2.09 -2.42 -13.14
N ASN A 162 1.30 -1.42 -13.55
CA ASN A 162 -0.14 -1.31 -13.26
C ASN A 162 -0.45 -1.42 -11.75
N ILE A 163 0.40 -0.83 -10.92
CA ILE A 163 0.20 -0.67 -9.48
C ILE A 163 -0.16 0.79 -9.23
N SER A 164 -1.26 1.03 -8.52
CA SER A 164 -1.63 2.38 -8.13
C SER A 164 -0.74 2.88 -6.99
N VAL A 165 -0.56 4.20 -6.88
CA VAL A 165 0.26 4.80 -5.81
C VAL A 165 -0.51 5.92 -5.17
N ILE A 166 -0.47 5.96 -3.84
CA ILE A 166 -0.95 7.07 -3.03
C ILE A 166 0.25 7.59 -2.25
N ALA A 167 0.60 8.85 -2.46
CA ALA A 167 1.62 9.55 -1.72
C ALA A 167 1.00 10.80 -1.09
N CYS A 168 0.95 10.87 0.24
CA CYS A 168 0.40 12.01 0.96
C CYS A 168 1.35 12.47 2.06
N PRO A 169 1.56 13.79 2.22
CA PRO A 169 2.30 14.32 3.36
C PRO A 169 1.59 13.97 4.67
N THR A 170 2.37 14.01 5.76
CA THR A 170 1.80 13.86 7.11
C THR A 170 0.83 15.01 7.42
N MET A 171 -0.13 14.77 8.30
CA MET A 171 -1.08 15.77 8.79
C MET A 171 -0.83 16.06 10.27
N VAL A 172 -1.21 17.26 10.74
CA VAL A 172 -1.19 17.61 12.17
C VAL A 172 -2.29 16.84 12.91
N SER A 173 -1.99 15.60 13.30
CA SER A 173 -2.92 14.70 13.98
C SER A 173 -2.18 13.58 14.73
N GLY A 174 -2.81 13.00 15.75
CA GLY A 174 -2.26 11.85 16.49
C GLY A 174 -0.86 12.13 17.05
N LYS A 175 0.11 11.26 16.73
CA LYS A 175 1.52 11.43 17.13
C LYS A 175 2.21 12.65 16.48
N GLY A 176 1.66 13.16 15.38
CA GLY A 176 2.08 14.39 14.71
C GLY A 176 1.27 15.62 15.11
N SER A 177 0.51 15.56 16.21
CA SER A 177 -0.30 16.70 16.70
C SER A 177 0.54 17.89 17.18
N ASN A 178 1.81 17.66 17.51
CA ASN A 178 2.74 18.75 17.80
C ASN A 178 3.20 19.39 16.48
N GLU A 179 2.75 20.61 16.22
CA GLU A 179 3.06 21.36 15.00
C GLU A 179 4.57 21.51 14.77
N GLY A 180 5.35 21.78 15.81
CA GLY A 180 6.81 21.87 15.70
C GLY A 180 7.48 20.53 15.36
N ALA A 181 6.90 19.41 15.78
CA ALA A 181 7.37 18.08 15.36
C ALA A 181 6.95 17.76 13.92
N TRP A 182 5.73 18.14 13.52
CA TRP A 182 5.22 17.99 12.16
C TRP A 182 6.04 18.80 11.15
N GLN A 183 6.34 20.07 11.44
CA GLN A 183 7.16 20.93 10.57
C GLN A 183 8.57 20.38 10.34
N LYS A 184 9.16 19.68 11.32
CA LYS A 184 10.51 19.09 11.19
C LYS A 184 10.56 17.91 10.21
N ILE A 185 9.48 17.13 10.15
CA ILE A 185 9.43 15.92 9.32
C ILE A 185 8.76 16.16 7.97
N THR A 186 8.03 17.26 7.79
CA THR A 186 7.28 17.58 6.57
C THR A 186 8.15 18.39 5.62
N PRO A 187 8.26 18.01 4.33
CA PRO A 187 8.96 18.82 3.35
C PRO A 187 8.34 20.22 3.22
N GLN A 188 9.14 21.18 2.77
CA GLN A 188 8.65 22.52 2.44
C GLN A 188 7.59 22.45 1.34
N ALA A 189 6.64 23.40 1.36
CA ALA A 189 5.55 23.43 0.40
C ALA A 189 6.04 23.44 -1.06
N SER A 190 7.11 24.17 -1.36
CA SER A 190 7.71 24.21 -2.71
C SER A 190 8.18 22.82 -3.16
N ALA A 191 8.86 22.06 -2.29
CA ALA A 191 9.32 20.71 -2.63
C ALA A 191 8.16 19.74 -2.86
N LEU A 192 7.04 19.90 -2.15
CA LEU A 192 5.83 19.11 -2.41
C LEU A 192 5.18 19.51 -3.74
N ILE A 193 5.12 20.81 -4.05
CA ILE A 193 4.60 21.30 -5.33
C ILE A 193 5.43 20.72 -6.48
N ASP A 194 6.76 20.80 -6.39
CA ASP A 194 7.67 20.27 -7.41
C ASP A 194 7.46 18.76 -7.59
N LEU A 195 7.44 18.00 -6.49
CA LEU A 195 7.18 16.54 -6.53
C LEU A 195 5.84 16.20 -7.22
N TYR A 196 4.76 16.90 -6.88
CA TYR A 196 3.46 16.62 -7.49
C TYR A 196 3.39 17.10 -8.94
N ALA A 197 4.08 18.18 -9.30
CA ALA A 197 4.21 18.62 -10.69
C ALA A 197 4.92 17.55 -11.52
N GLU A 198 6.04 17.01 -11.06
CA GLU A 198 6.77 15.91 -11.72
C GLU A 198 5.88 14.66 -11.89
N ILE A 199 5.09 14.30 -10.88
CA ILE A 199 4.13 13.18 -10.97
C ILE A 199 3.06 13.46 -12.04
N TYR A 200 2.57 14.70 -12.14
CA TYR A 200 1.58 15.08 -13.14
C TYR A 200 2.17 15.10 -14.55
N GLU A 201 3.39 15.62 -14.71
CA GLU A 201 4.13 15.57 -15.97
C GLU A 201 4.29 14.12 -16.45
N PHE A 202 4.77 13.22 -15.58
CA PHE A 202 4.84 11.79 -15.88
C PHE A 202 3.48 11.21 -16.30
N ASN A 203 2.40 11.56 -15.58
CA ASN A 203 1.07 11.07 -15.91
C ASN A 203 0.59 11.54 -17.29
N LEU A 204 0.87 12.79 -17.67
CA LEU A 204 0.55 13.33 -18.99
C LEU A 204 1.38 12.64 -20.07
N GLU A 205 2.69 12.51 -19.87
CA GLU A 205 3.61 11.85 -20.81
C GLU A 205 3.24 10.40 -21.08
N LYS A 206 2.78 9.67 -20.05
CA LYS A 206 2.38 8.26 -20.17
C LYS A 206 0.90 8.08 -20.54
N GLY A 207 0.14 9.16 -20.75
CA GLY A 207 -1.30 9.11 -21.04
C GLY A 207 -2.13 8.48 -19.91
N ILE A 208 -1.64 8.55 -18.67
CA ILE A 208 -2.35 8.08 -17.47
C ILE A 208 -3.46 9.06 -17.10
N GLN A 209 -3.22 10.36 -17.30
CA GLN A 209 -4.20 11.44 -17.13
C GLN A 209 -4.15 12.38 -18.34
N THR A 210 -5.25 13.10 -18.58
CA THR A 210 -5.29 14.22 -19.54
C THR A 210 -5.23 15.56 -18.81
N ILE A 211 -4.94 16.64 -19.53
CA ILE A 211 -4.92 18.00 -18.96
C ILE A 211 -6.30 18.37 -18.41
N GLU A 212 -7.38 18.03 -19.12
CA GLU A 212 -8.75 18.31 -18.68
C GLU A 212 -9.06 17.61 -17.35
N GLN A 213 -8.56 16.38 -17.16
CA GLN A 213 -8.71 15.64 -15.90
C GLN A 213 -7.90 16.23 -14.73
N LEU A 214 -6.86 17.02 -15.02
CA LEU A 214 -6.13 17.77 -14.00
C LEU A 214 -6.89 19.06 -13.65
N GLU A 215 -7.46 19.74 -14.65
CA GLU A 215 -8.25 20.97 -14.48
C GLU A 215 -9.60 20.72 -13.77
N GLU A 216 -10.26 19.58 -14.02
CA GLU A 216 -11.52 19.20 -13.35
C GLU A 216 -11.35 18.85 -11.86
N LYS A 217 -10.11 18.61 -11.40
CA LYS A 217 -9.85 18.24 -10.01
C LYS A 217 -9.42 19.44 -9.20
N GLU A 218 -10.32 19.94 -8.35
CA GLU A 218 -9.90 20.56 -7.09
C GLU A 218 -9.05 19.54 -6.32
N PHE A 219 -7.72 19.68 -6.38
CA PHE A 219 -6.69 18.99 -5.60
C PHE A 219 -7.09 17.63 -4.97
N HIS A 220 -7.36 16.63 -5.80
CA HIS A 220 -7.44 15.25 -5.34
C HIS A 220 -6.31 14.43 -6.00
N ILE A 221 -5.32 14.09 -5.18
CA ILE A 221 -4.12 13.27 -5.46
C ILE A 221 -4.48 11.80 -5.80
N MET A 222 -5.69 11.56 -6.30
CA MET A 222 -6.21 10.27 -6.70
C MET A 222 -6.51 10.32 -8.20
N PRO A 223 -5.66 9.72 -9.05
CA PRO A 223 -6.02 9.48 -10.45
C PRO A 223 -7.25 8.56 -10.52
N ARG A 224 -8.38 9.06 -11.03
CA ARG A 224 -9.42 8.18 -11.58
C ARG A 224 -8.83 7.56 -12.85
N GLN A 225 -8.34 6.33 -12.76
CA GLN A 225 -7.90 5.61 -13.95
C GLN A 225 -9.11 5.08 -14.71
N ARG A 226 -9.28 5.51 -15.97
CA ARG A 226 -9.98 4.74 -16.99
C ARG A 226 -8.97 3.83 -17.70
N ALA A 227 -9.49 2.77 -18.31
CA ALA A 227 -8.73 1.71 -18.95
C ALA A 227 -7.65 2.23 -19.91
N ALA A 228 -6.38 2.13 -19.50
CA ALA A 228 -5.27 2.18 -20.44
C ALA A 228 -5.32 0.92 -21.31
N THR A 229 -5.32 1.13 -22.62
CA THR A 229 -5.26 0.08 -23.63
C THR A 229 -4.00 -0.78 -23.46
N LYS A 230 -4.16 -2.08 -23.67
CA LYS A 230 -3.14 -3.14 -23.49
C LYS A 230 -1.75 -2.73 -24.01
N SER A 231 -0.77 -2.65 -23.12
CA SER A 231 0.66 -2.72 -23.46
C SER A 231 1.22 -4.10 -23.11
N PRO A 232 2.19 -4.63 -23.87
CA PRO A 232 2.73 -5.96 -23.68
C PRO A 232 3.63 -6.00 -22.43
N VAL A 233 3.29 -6.84 -21.46
CA VAL A 233 4.13 -7.06 -20.27
C VAL A 233 5.06 -8.23 -20.53
N GLY A 234 6.31 -7.92 -20.86
CA GLY A 234 7.42 -8.87 -20.93
C GLY A 234 8.68 -8.21 -20.40
N GLY A 235 9.00 -8.42 -19.13
CA GLY A 235 10.20 -7.88 -18.51
C GLY A 235 10.33 -8.28 -17.05
N THR A 236 11.08 -9.34 -16.78
CA THR A 236 11.54 -9.70 -15.43
C THR A 236 12.78 -8.88 -15.11
N SER A 237 12.62 -7.71 -14.49
CA SER A 237 13.72 -6.96 -13.87
C SER A 237 13.64 -7.12 -12.35
N ARG A 238 14.64 -7.75 -11.73
CA ARG A 238 14.78 -7.89 -10.28
C ARG A 238 14.85 -6.52 -9.59
N PHE A 239 14.34 -6.44 -8.37
CA PHE A 239 14.52 -5.32 -7.44
C PHE A 239 16.00 -4.92 -7.35
N GLN A 240 16.36 -3.68 -7.68
CA GLN A 240 17.64 -3.10 -7.27
C GLN A 240 17.45 -2.47 -5.90
N VAL A 241 18.08 -3.07 -4.90
CA VAL A 241 18.01 -2.66 -3.49
C VAL A 241 19.25 -1.81 -3.20
N LYS A 242 19.09 -0.60 -2.67
CA LYS A 242 20.21 0.16 -2.10
C LYS A 242 20.53 -0.47 -0.74
N SER A 243 21.71 -1.11 -0.64
CA SER A 243 22.20 -1.70 0.61
C SER A 243 22.79 -0.64 1.51
N CYS A 244 22.57 -0.74 2.82
CA CYS A 244 23.23 0.13 3.79
C CYS A 244 24.75 -0.11 3.72
N GLY A 245 25.52 0.95 3.45
CA GLY A 245 26.98 0.89 3.44
C GLY A 245 27.48 0.55 4.85
N VAL A 246 28.00 -0.67 5.03
CA VAL A 246 28.76 -1.03 6.22
C VAL A 246 30.12 -0.32 6.10
N PRO A 247 30.56 0.50 7.08
CA PRO A 247 31.94 0.96 7.09
C PRO A 247 32.82 -0.28 7.24
N ALA A 248 33.72 -0.50 6.28
CA ALA A 248 34.72 -1.56 6.38
C ALA A 248 35.53 -1.31 7.65
N THR A 249 35.35 -2.18 8.66
CA THR A 249 36.23 -2.25 9.81
C THR A 249 37.60 -2.72 9.32
N THR A 250 38.57 -1.81 9.33
CA THR A 250 40.02 -2.11 9.30
C THR A 250 40.48 -2.63 10.64
#